data_AF-A0A6A2YTQ5-F1
#
_entry.id   AF-A0A6A2YTQ5-F1
#
_cell.length_a   1.000
_cell.length_b   1.000
_cell.length_c   1.000
_cell.angle_alpha   90.00
_cell.angle_beta   90.00
_cell.angle_gamma   90.00
#
_symmetry.space_group_name_H-M   'P 1'
#
loop_
_entity.id
_entity.type
_entity.pdbx_description
1 polymer ?
#
loop_
_entity_poly.entity_id
_entity_poly.type
_entity_poly.pdbx_seq_one_letter_code
_entity_poly.pdbx_strand_id
1 'polypeptide(L)'
;MSQGFSIELYFDPALENQVLKAWNVLARRQISTQLIETESRPHISLFSTPFLDPTKLESIVKSFASKQDPLALSFSSIGAFPNENNLLFLAPAPTMALLQFQAQLSEAIKKEGLKLEKILKLTLGFPIAP
;
A
#
# COMPACT_ATOMS: atom_id res chain seq x y z
N MET A 1 -15.18 11.42 -16.17
CA MET A 1 -13.81 11.24 -15.67
C MET A 1 -13.81 10.01 -14.80
N SER A 2 -13.08 8.96 -15.15
CA SER A 2 -12.92 7.78 -14.31
C SER A 2 -11.83 8.03 -13.28
N GLN A 3 -12.20 8.08 -12.01
CA GLN A 3 -11.24 8.13 -10.92
C GLN A 3 -10.84 6.70 -10.55
N GLY A 4 -9.53 6.48 -10.43
CA GLY A 4 -9.01 5.23 -9.89
C GLY A 4 -9.17 5.21 -8.37
N PHE A 5 -9.36 4.03 -7.80
CA PHE A 5 -9.52 3.83 -6.36
C PHE A 5 -8.51 2.82 -5.84
N SER A 6 -8.05 3.02 -4.61
CA SER A 6 -7.19 2.10 -3.86
C SER A 6 -7.79 1.77 -2.49
N ILE A 7 -7.47 0.59 -1.97
CA ILE A 7 -7.64 0.25 -0.55
C ILE A 7 -6.25 0.18 0.06
N GLU A 8 -6.05 0.89 1.16
CA GLU A 8 -4.75 1.08 1.77
C GLU A 8 -4.79 0.73 3.27
N LEU A 9 -3.70 0.15 3.76
CA LEU A 9 -3.41 0.08 5.19
C LEU A 9 -2.53 1.25 5.57
N TYR A 10 -2.93 1.92 6.65
CA TYR A 10 -2.13 2.97 7.25
C TYR A 10 -1.43 2.47 8.50
N PHE A 11 -0.25 3.03 8.73
CA PHE A 11 0.54 2.71 9.91
C PHE A 11 0.03 3.49 11.12
N ASP A 12 0.31 2.94 12.30
CA ASP A 12 0.26 3.72 13.52
C ASP A 12 1.33 4.84 13.49
N PRO A 13 1.21 5.86 14.35
CA PRO A 13 2.16 6.97 14.36
C PRO A 13 3.62 6.56 14.61
N ALA A 14 3.86 5.48 15.36
CA ALA A 14 5.22 5.05 15.66
C ALA A 14 5.90 4.46 14.41
N LEU A 15 5.24 3.54 13.71
CA LEU A 15 5.76 2.93 12.50
C LEU A 15 5.83 3.92 11.33
N GLU A 16 4.83 4.80 11.20
CA GLU A 16 4.84 5.88 10.18
C GLU A 16 6.09 6.75 10.31
N ASN A 17 6.42 7.18 11.54
CA ASN A 17 7.61 7.99 11.80
C ASN A 17 8.93 7.27 11.48
N GLN A 18 9.01 5.95 11.68
CA GLN A 18 10.20 5.18 11.29
C GLN A 18 10.36 5.12 9.77
N VAL A 19 9.27 4.97 9.04
CA VAL A 19 9.28 4.99 7.58
C VAL A 19 9.68 6.37 7.06
N LEU A 20 9.11 7.45 7.61
CA LEU A 20 9.48 8.83 7.25
C LEU A 20 10.96 9.12 7.52
N LYS A 21 11.55 8.56 8.58
CA LYS A 21 13.00 8.67 8.82
C LYS A 21 13.81 7.98 7.72
N ALA A 22 13.40 6.79 7.26
CA ALA A 22 14.05 6.11 6.16
C ALA A 22 13.94 6.93 4.85
N TRP A 23 12.79 7.54 4.59
CA TRP A 23 12.59 8.43 3.44
C TRP A 23 13.53 9.64 3.48
N ASN A 24 13.69 10.27 4.65
CA ASN A 24 14.63 11.37 4.84
C ASN A 24 16.10 10.97 4.61
N VAL A 25 16.48 9.75 4.95
CA VAL A 25 17.84 9.24 4.67
C VAL A 25 18.09 9.14 3.16
N LEU A 26 17.10 8.68 2.40
CA LEU A 26 17.19 8.57 0.94
C LEU A 26 17.23 9.95 0.26
N ALA A 27 16.40 10.88 0.74
CA ALA A 27 16.38 12.28 0.28
C ALA A 27 17.74 12.97 0.49
N ARG A 28 18.34 12.82 1.69
CA ARG A 28 19.67 13.40 2.00
C ARG A 28 20.80 12.82 1.15
N ARG A 29 20.63 11.61 0.62
CA ARG A 29 21.57 10.95 -0.30
C ARG A 29 21.27 11.23 -1.77
N GLN A 30 20.32 12.12 -2.07
CA GLN A 30 19.90 12.49 -3.42
C GLN A 30 19.43 11.27 -4.24
N ILE A 31 18.84 10.27 -3.58
CA ILE A 31 18.30 9.08 -4.25
C ILE A 31 16.88 9.36 -4.76
N SER A 32 16.02 9.95 -3.91
CA SER A 32 14.67 10.36 -4.28
C SER A 32 14.09 11.27 -3.20
N THR A 33 13.38 12.33 -3.61
CA THR A 33 12.63 13.25 -2.73
C THR A 33 11.12 13.23 -3.01
N GLN A 34 10.69 12.53 -4.07
CA GLN A 34 9.34 12.67 -4.62
C GLN A 34 8.24 12.45 -3.59
N LEU A 35 8.30 11.40 -2.77
CA LEU A 35 7.27 11.10 -1.76
C LEU A 35 7.16 12.16 -0.65
N ILE A 36 8.26 12.88 -0.37
CA ILE A 36 8.26 13.99 0.59
C ILE A 36 7.63 15.22 -0.05
N GLU A 37 8.00 15.53 -1.29
CA GLU A 37 7.49 16.68 -2.04
C GLU A 37 6.01 16.57 -2.38
N THR A 38 5.51 15.35 -2.61
CA THR A 38 4.09 15.07 -2.86
C THR A 38 3.29 14.86 -1.57
N GLU A 39 3.86 15.19 -0.41
CA GLU A 39 3.23 15.04 0.92
C GLU A 39 2.58 13.67 1.13
N SER A 40 3.20 12.64 0.54
CA SER A 40 2.59 11.32 0.50
C SER A 40 2.67 10.67 1.86
N ARG A 41 1.55 10.12 2.31
CA ARG A 41 1.51 9.37 3.56
C ARG A 41 2.03 7.95 3.33
N PRO A 42 2.95 7.43 4.16
CA PRO A 42 3.37 6.03 4.07
C PRO A 42 2.20 5.06 4.27
N HIS A 43 2.05 4.09 3.37
CA HIS A 43 0.94 3.12 3.41
C HIS A 43 1.28 1.81 2.67
N ILE A 44 0.43 0.80 2.82
CA ILE A 44 0.47 -0.43 2.01
C ILE A 44 -0.79 -0.48 1.14
N SER A 45 -0.65 -0.43 -0.18
CA SER A 45 -1.80 -0.59 -1.08
C SER A 45 -2.13 -2.07 -1.27
N LEU A 46 -3.34 -2.45 -0.85
CA LEU A 46 -3.84 -3.83 -0.93
C LEU A 46 -4.57 -4.11 -2.24
N PHE A 47 -5.27 -3.11 -2.74
CA PHE A 47 -6.09 -3.17 -3.94
C PHE A 47 -6.03 -1.85 -4.69
N SER A 48 -6.09 -1.92 -6.02
CA SER A 48 -6.18 -0.76 -6.91
C SER A 48 -7.01 -1.14 -8.13
N THR A 49 -7.90 -0.23 -8.55
CA THR A 49 -8.69 -0.37 -9.78
C THR A 49 -8.81 0.98 -10.50
N PRO A 50 -8.65 1.03 -11.83
CA PRO A 50 -8.79 2.25 -12.61
C PRO A 50 -10.25 2.71 -12.78
N PHE A 51 -11.22 1.80 -12.63
CA PHE A 51 -12.65 2.08 -12.80
C PHE A 51 -13.47 1.36 -11.74
N LEU A 52 -14.12 2.13 -10.86
CA LEU A 52 -15.04 1.58 -9.88
C LEU A 52 -16.07 2.61 -9.43
N ASP A 53 -17.26 2.14 -9.08
CA ASP A 53 -18.23 2.91 -8.31
C ASP A 53 -17.76 3.04 -6.84
N PRO A 54 -17.45 4.26 -6.34
CA PRO A 54 -16.94 4.47 -4.99
C PRO A 54 -17.89 3.95 -3.91
N THR A 55 -19.20 4.01 -4.13
CA THR A 55 -20.20 3.63 -3.13
C THR A 55 -20.14 2.14 -2.79
N LYS A 56 -19.82 1.30 -3.79
CA LYS A 56 -19.62 -0.14 -3.60
C LYS A 56 -18.36 -0.42 -2.79
N LEU A 57 -17.26 0.27 -3.10
CA LEU A 57 -15.99 0.08 -2.39
C LEU A 57 -16.11 0.48 -0.92
N GLU A 58 -16.77 1.60 -0.65
CA GLU A 58 -16.93 2.12 0.70
C GLU A 58 -17.70 1.13 1.60
N SER A 59 -18.78 0.54 1.10
CA SER A 59 -19.56 -0.46 1.83
C SER A 59 -18.72 -1.71 2.17
N ILE A 60 -17.96 -2.21 1.19
CA ILE A 60 -17.06 -3.36 1.36
C ILE A 60 -16.01 -3.05 2.43
N VAL A 61 -15.33 -1.90 2.31
CA VAL A 61 -14.26 -1.50 3.23
C VAL A 61 -14.80 -1.31 4.64
N LYS A 62 -15.95 -0.64 4.82
CA LYS A 62 -16.58 -0.46 6.14
C LYS A 62 -16.98 -1.80 6.79
N SER A 63 -17.62 -2.68 6.02
CA SER A 63 -18.04 -4.00 6.53
C SER A 63 -16.86 -4.91 6.83
N PHE A 64 -15.79 -4.83 6.03
CA PHE A 64 -14.58 -5.58 6.24
C PHE A 64 -13.79 -5.05 7.44
N ALA A 65 -13.45 -3.76 7.46
CA ALA A 65 -12.63 -3.14 8.49
C ALA A 65 -13.25 -3.20 9.90
N SER A 66 -14.58 -3.19 10.03
CA SER A 66 -15.25 -3.33 11.34
C SER A 66 -15.06 -4.69 12.02
N LYS A 67 -14.55 -5.69 11.29
CA LYS A 67 -14.29 -7.06 11.77
C LYS A 67 -12.82 -7.37 11.94
N GLN A 68 -11.93 -6.42 11.66
CA GLN A 68 -10.50 -6.64 11.62
C GLN A 68 -9.84 -5.90 12.78
N ASP A 69 -8.98 -6.62 13.50
CA ASP A 69 -8.06 -6.00 14.44
C ASP A 69 -6.86 -5.37 13.72
N PRO A 70 -6.18 -4.39 14.32
CA PRO A 70 -4.91 -3.89 13.81
C PRO A 70 -3.88 -5.01 13.57
N LEU A 71 -3.19 -4.95 12.44
CA LEU A 71 -2.19 -5.95 12.07
C LEU A 71 -0.81 -5.59 12.63
N ALA A 72 -0.17 -6.55 13.29
CA ALA A 72 1.26 -6.45 13.57
C ALA A 72 2.06 -6.56 12.26
N LEU A 73 2.83 -5.51 11.95
CA LEU A 73 3.63 -5.42 10.74
C LEU A 73 5.11 -5.21 11.06
N SER A 74 5.96 -5.90 10.31
CA SER A 74 7.41 -5.70 10.31
C SER A 74 7.91 -5.73 8.87
N PHE A 75 9.01 -5.05 8.56
CA PHE A 75 9.61 -5.06 7.23
C PHE A 75 10.90 -5.88 7.25
N SER A 76 10.99 -6.90 6.39
CA SER A 76 12.11 -7.85 6.40
C SER A 76 13.14 -7.59 5.30
N SER A 77 12.78 -6.81 4.28
CA SER A 77 13.68 -6.53 3.16
C SER A 77 13.34 -5.22 2.45
N ILE A 78 14.32 -4.77 1.67
CA ILE A 78 14.16 -3.71 0.67
C ILE A 78 14.16 -4.40 -0.70
N GLY A 79 13.16 -4.11 -1.52
CA GLY A 79 13.05 -4.60 -2.89
C GLY A 79 13.19 -3.48 -3.90
N ALA A 80 13.53 -3.83 -5.13
CA ALA A 80 13.53 -2.92 -6.26
C ALA A 80 12.80 -3.54 -7.46
N PHE A 81 11.96 -2.76 -8.15
CA PHE A 81 11.44 -3.15 -9.46
C PHE A 81 12.17 -2.35 -10.55
N PRO A 82 12.91 -3.01 -11.45
CA PRO A 82 13.48 -2.37 -12.62
C PRO A 82 12.36 -2.12 -13.64
N ASN A 83 11.65 -1.01 -13.46
CA ASN A 83 10.63 -0.54 -14.39
C ASN A 83 10.95 0.92 -14.76
N GLU A 84 10.10 1.56 -15.55
CA GLU A 84 10.30 2.94 -16.03
C GLU A 84 10.58 3.96 -14.91
N ASN A 85 10.14 3.67 -13.68
CA ASN A 85 10.32 4.53 -12.53
C ASN A 85 11.36 4.01 -11.52
N ASN A 86 12.01 2.87 -11.80
CA ASN A 86 12.92 2.13 -10.90
C ASN A 86 12.47 2.18 -9.43
N LEU A 87 11.47 1.38 -9.06
CA LEU A 87 10.81 1.53 -7.76
C LEU A 87 11.59 0.86 -6.62
N LEU A 88 12.03 1.59 -5.59
CA LEU A 88 12.55 1.01 -4.33
C LEU A 88 11.44 0.88 -3.30
N PHE A 89 11.20 -0.27 -2.68
CA PHE A 89 10.14 -0.43 -1.69
C PHE A 89 10.58 -1.22 -0.45
N LEU A 90 9.95 -0.94 0.69
CA LEU A 90 10.06 -1.77 1.89
C LEU A 90 9.05 -2.93 1.79
N ALA A 91 9.54 -4.17 1.92
CA ALA A 91 8.71 -5.35 1.87
C ALA A 91 8.32 -5.81 3.28
N PRO A 92 7.01 -5.92 3.60
CA PRO A 92 6.56 -6.45 4.86
C PRO A 92 6.92 -7.93 4.93
N ALA A 93 7.24 -8.41 6.13
CA ALA A 93 7.41 -9.82 6.40
C ALA A 93 6.08 -10.55 6.10
N PRO A 94 6.12 -11.68 5.37
CA PRO A 94 4.91 -12.40 4.98
C PRO A 94 4.34 -13.21 6.15
N THR A 95 3.77 -12.50 7.14
CA THR A 95 3.12 -13.14 8.28
C THR A 95 1.81 -13.80 7.85
N MET A 96 1.41 -14.88 8.54
CA MET A 96 0.15 -15.55 8.25
C MET A 96 -1.05 -14.60 8.40
N ALA A 97 -1.02 -13.70 9.39
CA ALA A 97 -2.06 -12.70 9.60
C ALA A 97 -2.22 -11.76 8.39
N LEU A 98 -1.11 -11.25 7.83
CA LEU A 98 -1.14 -10.38 6.66
C LEU A 98 -1.64 -11.13 5.41
N LEU A 99 -1.18 -12.36 5.20
CA LEU A 99 -1.60 -13.19 4.07
C LEU A 99 -3.10 -13.55 4.16
N GLN A 100 -3.59 -13.90 5.36
CA GLN A 100 -5.01 -14.17 5.60
C GLN A 100 -5.86 -12.92 5.41
N PHE A 101 -5.41 -11.76 5.93
CA PHE A 101 -6.10 -10.49 5.73
C PHE A 101 -6.28 -10.17 4.25
N GLN A 102 -5.21 -10.32 3.46
CA GLN A 102 -5.24 -10.12 2.02
C GLN A 102 -6.18 -11.10 1.32
N ALA A 103 -6.15 -12.39 1.70
CA ALA A 103 -7.04 -13.40 1.14
C ALA A 103 -8.52 -13.08 1.42
N GLN A 104 -8.85 -12.73 2.66
CA GLN A 104 -10.22 -12.37 3.05
C GLN A 104 -10.72 -11.10 2.34
N LEU A 105 -9.86 -10.07 2.21
CA LEU A 105 -10.21 -8.87 1.46
C LEU A 105 -10.44 -9.18 -0.03
N SER A 106 -9.57 -9.99 -0.63
CA SER A 106 -9.70 -10.45 -2.02
C SER A 106 -11.01 -11.20 -2.25
N GLU A 107 -11.41 -12.07 -1.33
CA GLU A 107 -12.69 -12.77 -1.38
C GLU A 107 -13.89 -11.82 -1.22
N ALA A 108 -13.83 -10.86 -0.30
CA ALA A 108 -14.88 -9.86 -0.11
C ALA A 108 -15.10 -9.02 -1.37
N ILE A 109 -14.01 -8.59 -2.02
CA ILE A 109 -14.05 -7.82 -3.28
C ILE A 109 -14.62 -8.67 -4.42
N LYS A 110 -14.20 -9.94 -4.53
CA LYS A 110 -14.70 -10.86 -5.58
C LYS A 110 -16.20 -11.15 -5.44
N LYS A 111 -16.72 -11.28 -4.22
CA LYS A 111 -18.16 -11.52 -3.97
C LYS A 111 -19.05 -10.41 -4.53
N GLU A 112 -18.54 -9.18 -4.59
CA GLU A 112 -19.23 -8.02 -5.14
C GLU A 112 -19.05 -7.85 -6.65
N GLY A 113 -18.47 -8.85 -7.33
CA GLY A 113 -18.30 -8.87 -8.78
C GLY A 113 -17.14 -8.03 -9.30
N LEU A 114 -16.24 -7.58 -8.43
CA LEU A 114 -15.10 -6.75 -8.81
C LEU A 114 -13.90 -7.62 -9.23
N LYS A 115 -13.33 -7.32 -10.41
CA LYS A 115 -12.13 -7.98 -10.90
C LYS A 115 -10.89 -7.39 -10.23
N LEU A 116 -10.00 -8.27 -9.78
CA LEU A 116 -8.70 -7.88 -9.24
C LEU A 116 -7.72 -7.70 -10.39
N GLU A 117 -7.34 -6.46 -10.69
CA GLU A 117 -6.33 -6.19 -11.73
C GLU A 117 -4.90 -6.22 -11.19
N LYS A 118 -4.68 -5.78 -9.94
CA LYS A 118 -3.39 -5.86 -9.26
C LYS A 118 -3.61 -6.18 -7.78
N ILE A 119 -2.95 -7.23 -7.32
CA ILE A 119 -2.94 -7.64 -5.91
C ILE A 119 -1.60 -7.20 -5.32
N LEU A 120 -1.68 -6.36 -4.29
CA LEU A 120 -0.55 -5.73 -3.58
C LEU A 120 0.42 -4.93 -4.46
N LYS A 121 0.32 -3.60 -4.36
CA LYS A 121 1.47 -2.72 -4.57
C LYS A 121 1.88 -2.22 -3.20
N LEU A 122 3.07 -2.62 -2.77
CA LEU A 122 3.66 -2.08 -1.56
C LEU A 122 4.09 -0.65 -1.86
N THR A 123 3.23 0.31 -1.52
CA THR A 123 3.53 1.74 -1.69
C THR A 123 4.38 2.23 -0.53
N LEU A 124 5.53 1.58 -0.41
CA LEU A 124 6.74 2.15 0.17
C LEU A 124 7.74 2.48 -0.95
N GLY A 125 7.20 2.56 -2.17
CA GLY A 125 7.88 2.64 -3.45
C GLY A 125 8.37 4.05 -3.78
N PHE A 126 9.67 4.30 -3.67
CA PHE A 126 10.31 5.47 -4.27
C PHE A 126 10.52 5.22 -5.75
N PRO A 127 10.05 6.08 -6.64
CA PRO A 127 10.66 6.13 -7.95
C PRO A 127 12.13 6.58 -7.78
N ILE A 128 13.06 5.72 -8.15
CA ILE A 128 14.47 6.07 -8.30
C ILE A 128 14.58 6.68 -9.70
N ALA A 129 14.36 7.99 -9.81
CA ALA A 129 14.78 8.67 -11.04
C ALA A 129 16.31 8.55 -11.20
N PRO A 130 16.85 8.50 -12.42
CA PRO A 130 18.23 8.91 -12.65
C PRO A 130 18.44 10.40 -12.35
#